data_AF-A0A3D1CX17-F1
#
_entry.id   AF-A0A3D1CX17-F1
#
_cell.length_a   1.000
_cell.length_b   1.000
_cell.length_c   1.000
_cell.angle_alpha   90.00
_cell.angle_beta   90.00
_cell.angle_gamma   90.00
#
_symmetry.space_group_name_H-M   'P 1'
#
loop_
_entity.id
_entity.type
_entity.pdbx_description
1 polymer ?
#
loop_
_entity_poly.entity_id
_entity_poly.type
_entity_poly.pdbx_seq_one_letter_code
_entity_poly.pdbx_strand_id
1 'polypeptide(L)' 'MPGSGVNAQNIVRLTKETGAKEFHLSARESITSGMIYRNPNMKMGRNMIVIDEYTQQVTSADKVRQTIKELEKISK' A
#
# COMPACT_ATOMS: atom_id res chain seq x y z
N MET A 1 -17.30 1.26 -5.56
CA MET A 1 -16.21 1.11 -4.56
C MET A 1 -14.95 1.82 -5.07
N PRO A 2 -14.57 2.99 -4.54
CA PRO A 2 -13.33 3.69 -4.92
C PRO A 2 -12.09 2.85 -4.58
N GLY A 3 -11.08 2.81 -5.47
CA GLY A 3 -10.02 1.79 -5.38
C GLY A 3 -8.59 2.16 -5.79
N SER A 4 -8.33 3.40 -6.24
CA SER A 4 -7.02 3.80 -6.75
C SER A 4 -6.34 4.77 -5.79
N GLY A 5 -5.41 4.28 -4.97
CA GLY A 5 -4.63 5.10 -4.04
C GLY A 5 -5.33 5.46 -2.72
N VAL A 6 -6.40 4.73 -2.35
CA VAL A 6 -7.06 4.91 -1.05
C VAL A 6 -6.10 4.54 0.09
N ASN A 7 -6.02 5.38 1.11
CA ASN A 7 -5.16 5.21 2.29
C ASN A 7 -5.74 5.98 3.50
N ALA A 8 -5.11 5.83 4.66
CA ALA A 8 -5.53 6.49 5.90
C ALA A 8 -5.60 8.02 5.78
N GLN A 9 -4.74 8.65 4.97
CA GLN A 9 -4.70 10.11 4.82
C GLN A 9 -5.87 10.66 3.99
N ASN A 10 -6.45 9.87 3.09
CA ASN A 10 -7.49 10.35 2.17
C ASN A 10 -8.87 9.71 2.36
N ILE A 11 -8.99 8.59 3.08
CA ILE A 11 -10.25 7.84 3.20
C ILE A 11 -11.40 8.68 3.77
N VAL A 12 -11.11 9.58 4.72
CA VAL A 12 -12.11 10.47 5.32
C VAL A 12 -12.66 11.46 4.30
N ARG A 13 -11.76 12.07 3.53
CA ARG A 13 -12.14 13.02 2.49
C ARG A 13 -12.98 12.33 1.41
N LEU A 14 -12.50 11.18 0.92
CA LEU A 14 -13.18 10.39 -0.10
C LEU A 14 -14.59 9.96 0.36
N THR A 15 -14.74 9.55 1.62
CA THR A 15 -16.05 9.18 2.18
C THR A 15 -17.03 10.36 2.17
N LYS A 16 -16.58 11.55 2.61
CA LYS A 16 -17.42 12.76 2.65
C LYS A 16 -17.79 13.27 1.25
N GLU A 17 -16.84 13.25 0.31
CA GLU A 17 -17.04 13.78 -1.04
C GLU A 17 -17.89 12.85 -1.91
N THR A 18 -17.78 11.53 -1.73
CA THR A 18 -18.41 10.56 -2.63
C THR A 18 -19.63 9.85 -2.02
N GLY A 19 -19.78 9.87 -0.69
CA GLY A 19 -20.80 9.09 0.01
C GLY A 19 -20.59 7.57 -0.08
N ALA A 20 -19.41 7.11 -0.53
CA ALA A 20 -19.11 5.69 -0.67
C ALA A 20 -19.08 4.98 0.69
N LYS A 21 -19.64 3.77 0.72
CA LYS A 21 -19.69 2.90 1.91
C LYS A 21 -18.65 1.79 1.91
N GLU A 22 -18.03 1.54 0.76
CA GLU A 22 -17.05 0.48 0.55
C GLU A 22 -15.85 1.03 -0.22
N PHE A 23 -14.65 0.57 0.14
CA PHE A 23 -13.38 1.02 -0.43
C PHE A 23 -12.44 -0.16 -0.71
N HIS A 24 -11.66 -0.04 -1.79
CA HIS A 24 -10.57 -0.95 -2.11
C HIS A 24 -9.22 -0.25 -1.89
N LEU A 25 -8.30 -0.93 -1.21
CA LEU A 25 -6.93 -0.44 -1.00
C LEU A 25 -5.95 -1.59 -0.90
N SER A 26 -4.69 -1.33 -1.26
CA SER A 26 -3.61 -2.31 -1.20
C SER A 26 -2.88 -2.34 0.15
N ALA A 27 -2.82 -1.18 0.83
CA ALA A 27 -2.17 -0.98 2.13
C ALA A 27 -0.74 -1.57 2.23
N ARG A 28 0.03 -1.50 1.12
CA ARG A 28 1.34 -2.14 1.02
C ARG A 28 2.46 -1.33 1.68
N GLU A 29 3.49 -2.03 2.13
CA GLU A 29 4.78 -1.50 2.52
C GLU A 29 5.92 -2.29 1.88
N SER A 30 7.01 -1.58 1.61
CA SER A 30 8.25 -2.18 1.11
C SER A 30 8.99 -2.85 2.26
N ILE A 31 9.24 -4.14 2.17
CA ILE A 31 10.11 -4.88 3.09
C ILE A 31 11.38 -5.32 2.35
N THR A 32 12.51 -5.22 3.04
CA THR A 32 13.78 -5.71 2.50
C THR A 32 13.84 -7.24 2.60
N SER A 33 14.33 -7.89 1.55
CA SER A 33 14.54 -9.33 1.48
C SER A 33 15.55 -9.81 2.52
N GLY A 34 15.26 -10.96 3.13
CA GLY A 34 16.15 -11.66 4.07
C GLY A 34 17.32 -12.39 3.41
N MET A 35 17.51 -12.25 2.09
CA MET A 35 18.67 -12.83 1.39
C MET A 35 19.99 -12.21 1.91
N ILE A 36 20.86 -13.09 2.42
CA ILE A 36 22.19 -12.73 2.96
C ILE A 36 23.16 -12.39 1.82
N TYR A 37 23.17 -13.20 0.76
CA TYR A 37 23.96 -12.94 -0.45
C TYR A 37 23.08 -12.27 -1.52
N ARG A 38 23.63 -11.26 -2.19
CA ARG A 38 22.96 -10.53 -3.27
C ARG A 38 23.90 -10.42 -4.47
N ASN A 39 23.45 -10.87 -5.64
CA ASN A 39 24.14 -10.62 -6.89
C ASN A 39 23.68 -9.28 -7.49
N PRO A 40 24.52 -8.23 -7.50
CA PRO A 40 24.12 -6.91 -7.99
C PRO A 40 24.03 -6.84 -9.53
N ASN A 41 24.58 -7.83 -10.24
CA ASN A 41 24.58 -7.86 -11.71
C ASN A 41 23.35 -8.55 -12.29
N MET A 42 22.51 -9.16 -11.45
CA MET A 42 21.27 -9.81 -11.88
C MET A 42 20.14 -8.80 -11.94
N LYS A 43 19.42 -8.81 -13.08
CA LYS A 43 18.18 -8.07 -13.29
C LYS A 43 17.16 -9.05 -13.84
N MET A 44 16.06 -9.24 -13.12
CA MET A 44 14.97 -10.14 -13.54
C MET A 44 13.93 -9.38 -14.38
N GLY A 45 13.76 -8.08 -14.08
CA GLY A 45 12.87 -7.19 -14.83
C GLY A 45 13.44 -6.72 -16.18
N ARG A 46 12.84 -5.65 -16.72
CA ARG A 46 13.32 -5.03 -17.97
C ARG A 46 14.62 -4.27 -17.73
N ASN A 47 15.57 -4.39 -18.65
CA ASN A 47 16.89 -3.74 -18.56
C ASN A 47 16.85 -2.20 -18.38
N MET A 48 15.77 -1.54 -18.84
CA MET A 48 15.59 -0.08 -18.78
C MET A 48 15.03 0.43 -17.43
N ILE A 49 14.56 -0.45 -16.54
CA ILE A 49 14.01 -0.07 -15.23
C ILE A 49 14.89 -0.69 -14.15
N VAL A 50 15.52 0.15 -13.33
CA VAL A 50 16.22 -0.31 -12.13
C VAL A 50 15.16 -0.59 -11.07
N ILE A 51 14.87 -1.87 -10.87
CA ILE A 51 14.00 -2.37 -9.79
C ILE A 51 14.92 -2.89 -8.69
N ASP A 52 14.61 -2.57 -7.44
CA ASP A 52 15.25 -3.26 -6.32
C ASP A 52 14.67 -4.67 -6.20
N GLU A 53 15.38 -5.63 -6.80
CA GLU A 53 15.04 -7.06 -6.81
C GLU A 53 15.01 -7.68 -5.40
N TYR A 54 15.52 -6.98 -4.40
CA TYR A 54 15.58 -7.41 -3.01
C TYR A 54 14.58 -6.66 -2.13
N THR A 55 13.59 -5.98 -2.73
CA THR A 55 12.45 -5.38 -2.02
C THR A 55 11.15 -6.09 -2.38
N GLN A 56 10.35 -6.42 -1.37
CA GLN A 56 9.02 -7.02 -1.53
C GLN A 56 7.95 -6.05 -1.08
N GLN A 57 6.82 -6.01 -1.80
CA GLN A 57 5.66 -5.22 -1.41
C GLN A 57 4.66 -6.11 -0.67
N VAL A 58 4.49 -5.88 0.63
CA VAL A 58 3.63 -6.70 1.50
C VAL A 58 2.53 -5.84 2.10
N THR A 59 1.31 -6.38 2.22
CA THR A 59 0.22 -5.68 2.90
C THR A 59 0.53 -5.54 4.39
N SER A 60 0.52 -4.29 4.87
CA SER A 60 0.84 -3.95 6.25
C SER A 60 -0.40 -3.98 7.13
N ALA A 61 -0.39 -4.78 8.18
CA ALA A 61 -1.48 -4.81 9.15
C ALA A 61 -1.72 -3.43 9.80
N ASP A 62 -0.66 -2.67 10.04
CA ASP A 62 -0.77 -1.35 10.69
C ASP A 62 -1.39 -0.31 9.76
N LYS A 63 -1.03 -0.29 8.48
CA LYS A 63 -1.67 0.60 7.49
C LYS A 63 -3.15 0.27 7.33
N VAL A 64 -3.53 -1.02 7.36
CA VAL A 64 -4.94 -1.44 7.34
C VAL A 64 -5.66 -0.92 8.58
N ARG A 65 -5.12 -1.18 9.79
CA ARG A 65 -5.72 -0.72 11.06
C ARG A 65 -5.88 0.80 11.10
N GLN A 66 -4.85 1.55 10.68
CA GLN A 66 -4.90 3.00 10.63
C GLN A 66 -6.01 3.47 9.70
N THR A 67 -6.14 2.87 8.51
CA THR A 67 -7.16 3.27 7.54
C THR A 67 -8.57 2.99 8.06
N ILE A 68 -8.79 1.84 8.71
CA ILE A 68 -10.07 1.51 9.36
C ILE A 68 -10.37 2.52 10.48
N LYS A 69 -9.39 2.81 11.34
CA LYS A 69 -9.54 3.76 12.44
C LYS A 69 -9.92 5.16 11.95
N GLU A 70 -9.34 5.62 10.84
CA GLU A 70 -9.71 6.92 10.25
C GLU A 70 -11.14 6.90 9.69
N LEU A 71 -11.56 5.81 9.05
CA LEU A 71 -12.93 5.66 8.54
C LEU A 71 -13.96 5.67 9.67
N GLU A 72 -13.70 4.97 10.78
CA GLU A 72 -14.60 4.90 11.94
C GLU A 72 -14.86 6.27 12.60
N LYS A 73 -13.95 7.24 12.46
CA LYS A 73 -14.16 8.60 12.99
C LYS A 73 -15.35 9.33 12.36
N ILE A 74 -15.80 8.90 11.18
CA ILE A 74 -16.91 9.52 10.44
C ILE A 74 -18.26 8.91 10.84
N SER A 75 -18.26 7.67 11.36
CA SER A 75 -19.47 6.99 11.80
C SER A 75 -19.89 7.34 13.23
N LYS A 76 -19.11 8.16 13.94
CA LYS A 76 -19.49 8.80 15.21
C LYS A 76 -20.08 10.18 14.94
#